data_AF-A0A7Z0NR05-F1
#
_entry.id   AF-A0A7Z0NR05-F1
#
_cell.length_a   1.000
_cell.length_b   1.000
_cell.length_c   1.000
_cell.angle_alpha   90.00
_cell.angle_beta   90.00
_cell.angle_gamma   90.00
#
_symmetry.space_group_name_H-M   'P 1'
#
loop_
_entity.id
_entity.type
_entity.pdbx_description
1 polymer ?
#
loop_
_entity_poly.entity_id
_entity_poly.type
_entity_poly.pdbx_seq_one_letter_code
_entity_poly.pdbx_strand_id
1 'polypeptide(L)'
;MTEALRVEELRQVCTRLLDAAQERFGSEIDLSVLDVNYYWNVDLPSAFNTYQDPAAGIDVGQISDDAAELRELLHRRAYDDPVLWHDLQHLAGLLRLLAYLDLRGVEAGER
;
A
#
# COMPACT_ATOMS: atom_id res chain seq x y z
N MET A 1 -4.30 -16.09 21.45
CA MET A 1 -5.10 -15.06 20.78
C MET A 1 -5.86 -15.77 19.67
N THR A 2 -7.18 -15.74 19.69
CA THR A 2 -7.98 -16.35 18.63
C THR A 2 -9.11 -15.40 18.27
N GLU A 3 -8.73 -14.24 17.74
CA GLU A 3 -9.65 -13.44 16.96
C GLU A 3 -9.42 -13.84 15.51
N ALA A 4 -10.41 -14.53 14.93
CA ALA A 4 -10.37 -14.86 13.52
C ALA A 4 -10.59 -13.57 12.71
N LEU A 5 -9.61 -13.18 11.89
CA LEU A 5 -9.80 -12.11 10.92
C LEU A 5 -10.61 -12.63 9.74
N ARG A 6 -11.79 -12.06 9.48
CA ARG A 6 -12.58 -12.41 8.29
C ARG A 6 -12.08 -11.58 7.11
N VAL A 7 -11.69 -12.25 6.03
CA VAL A 7 -11.29 -11.59 4.77
C VAL A 7 -12.39 -10.66 4.24
N GLU A 8 -13.65 -11.00 4.50
CA GLU A 8 -14.79 -10.16 4.15
C GLU A 8 -14.81 -8.83 4.91
N GLU A 9 -14.44 -8.82 6.19
CA GLU A 9 -14.35 -7.58 6.97
C GLU A 9 -13.19 -6.71 6.46
N LEU A 10 -12.06 -7.34 6.10
CA LEU A 10 -10.95 -6.65 5.47
C LEU A 10 -11.36 -6.00 4.13
N ARG A 11 -12.13 -6.71 3.29
CA ARG A 11 -12.68 -6.15 2.04
C ARG A 11 -13.53 -4.90 2.32
N GLN A 12 -14.45 -4.97 3.28
CA GLN A 12 -15.33 -3.86 3.63
C GLN A 12 -14.57 -2.65 4.15
N VAL A 13 -13.56 -2.87 5.00
CA VAL A 13 -12.69 -1.80 5.50
C VAL A 13 -11.89 -1.17 4.37
N CYS A 14 -11.30 -1.98 3.48
CA CYS A 14 -10.57 -1.47 2.31
C CYS A 14 -11.46 -0.59 1.43
N THR A 15 -12.68 -1.03 1.10
CA THR A 15 -13.63 -0.21 0.33
C THR A 15 -13.90 1.12 1.02
N ARG A 16 -14.24 1.11 2.31
CA ARG A 16 -14.53 2.34 3.05
C ARG A 16 -13.35 3.32 3.08
N LEU A 17 -12.13 2.82 3.25
CA LEU A 17 -10.93 3.66 3.29
C LEU A 17 -10.58 4.23 1.92
N LEU A 18 -10.74 3.43 0.85
CA LEU A 18 -10.52 3.89 -0.51
C LEU A 18 -11.57 4.91 -0.97
N ASP A 19 -12.84 4.74 -0.56
CA ASP A 19 -13.90 5.74 -0.80
C ASP A 19 -13.54 7.08 -0.14
N ALA A 20 -13.10 7.05 1.13
CA ALA A 20 -12.68 8.26 1.84
C ALA A 20 -11.43 8.91 1.21
N ALA A 21 -10.46 8.11 0.76
CA ALA A 21 -9.29 8.61 0.04
C ALA A 21 -9.69 9.26 -1.29
N GLN A 22 -10.64 8.66 -2.02
CA GLN A 22 -11.16 9.24 -3.27
C GLN A 22 -11.91 10.55 -3.02
N GLU A 23 -12.69 10.66 -1.96
CA GLU A 23 -13.34 11.92 -1.58
C GLU A 23 -12.31 13.03 -1.27
N ARG A 24 -11.18 12.68 -0.65
CA ARG A 24 -10.16 13.64 -0.21
C ARG A 24 -9.19 14.04 -1.32
N PHE A 25 -8.76 13.10 -2.16
CA PHE A 25 -7.72 13.32 -3.17
C PHE A 25 -8.26 13.38 -4.60
N GLY A 26 -9.54 13.07 -4.80
CA GLY A 26 -10.14 12.89 -6.12
C GLY A 26 -9.97 11.47 -6.65
N SER A 27 -10.51 11.22 -7.85
CA SER A 27 -10.45 9.92 -8.51
C SER A 27 -9.09 9.57 -9.13
N GLU A 28 -8.18 10.54 -9.21
CA GLU A 28 -6.87 10.38 -9.81
C GLU A 28 -5.83 11.15 -8.98
N ILE A 29 -4.73 10.48 -8.66
CA ILE A 29 -3.56 11.09 -8.05
C ILE A 29 -2.46 11.10 -9.11
N ASP A 30 -2.05 12.29 -9.52
CA ASP A 30 -0.92 12.45 -10.44
C ASP A 30 0.39 12.18 -9.70
N LEU A 31 0.98 11.01 -9.95
CA LEU A 31 2.24 10.61 -9.33
C LEU A 31 3.44 11.44 -9.83
N SER A 32 3.33 12.12 -10.98
CA SER A 32 4.44 12.87 -11.58
C SER A 32 4.74 14.19 -10.84
N VAL A 33 3.78 14.69 -10.07
CA VAL A 33 3.90 15.91 -9.27
C VAL A 33 4.23 15.63 -7.79
N LEU A 34 4.35 14.35 -7.41
CA LEU A 34 4.73 13.97 -6.05
C LEU A 34 6.25 14.02 -5.90
N ASP A 35 6.73 14.72 -4.86
CA ASP A 35 8.15 14.74 -4.48
C ASP A 35 8.60 13.44 -3.76
N VAL A 36 7.78 12.38 -3.79
CA VAL A 36 8.05 11.09 -3.14
C VAL A 36 7.75 9.94 -4.09
N ASN A 37 8.77 9.14 -4.38
CA ASN A 37 8.64 7.91 -5.16
C ASN A 37 9.18 6.67 -4.41
N TYR A 38 10.03 6.87 -3.40
CA TYR A 38 10.66 5.78 -2.65
C TYR A 38 10.20 5.81 -1.19
N TYR A 39 10.06 4.64 -0.58
CA TYR A 39 9.79 4.50 0.85
C TYR A 39 10.62 3.38 1.45
N TRP A 40 11.02 3.55 2.72
CA TRP A 40 11.61 2.45 3.48
C TRP A 40 10.57 1.37 3.75
N ASN A 41 10.96 0.13 3.54
CA ASN A 41 10.16 -1.03 3.80
C ASN A 41 11.00 -2.08 4.54
N VAL A 42 10.32 -3.05 5.13
CA VAL A 42 10.95 -4.23 5.72
C VAL A 42 10.40 -5.42 4.95
N ASP A 43 11.28 -6.30 4.46
CA ASP A 43 10.87 -7.47 3.68
C ASP A 43 9.88 -8.34 4.48
N LEU A 44 9.00 -9.04 3.76
CA LEU A 44 7.88 -9.78 4.38
C LEU A 44 8.35 -10.81 5.43
N PRO A 45 9.34 -11.69 5.19
CA PRO A 45 9.90 -12.55 6.24
C PRO A 45 10.38 -11.78 7.48
N SER A 46 11.13 -10.70 7.30
CA SER A 46 11.66 -9.89 8.40
C SER A 46 10.56 -9.17 9.17
N ALA A 47 9.50 -8.71 8.51
CA ALA A 47 8.36 -8.04 9.13
C ALA A 47 7.60 -8.92 10.14
N PHE A 48 7.68 -10.24 10.01
CA PHE A 48 7.07 -11.21 10.93
C PHE A 48 8.09 -11.93 11.84
N ASN A 49 9.40 -11.66 11.71
CA ASN A 49 10.43 -12.27 12.54
C ASN A 49 10.92 -11.31 13.64
N THR A 50 10.25 -11.34 14.79
CA THR A 50 10.58 -10.49 15.93
C THR A 50 11.82 -10.93 16.74
N TYR A 51 12.47 -12.04 16.34
CA TYR A 51 13.67 -12.56 17.00
C TYR A 51 14.97 -12.08 16.35
N GLN A 52 14.89 -11.48 15.16
CA GLN A 52 16.02 -10.94 14.43
C GLN A 52 15.94 -9.41 14.39
N ASP A 53 17.09 -8.76 14.18
CA ASP A 53 17.14 -7.31 13.98
C ASP A 53 16.45 -6.96 12.65
N PRO A 54 15.33 -6.20 12.66
CA PRO A 54 14.63 -5.82 11.44
C PRO A 54 15.48 -4.98 10.50
N ALA A 55 16.57 -4.34 10.98
CA ALA A 55 17.49 -3.59 10.14
C ALA A 55 18.15 -4.46 9.05
N ALA A 56 18.28 -5.77 9.29
CA ALA A 56 18.80 -6.71 8.30
C ALA A 56 17.87 -6.94 7.11
N GLY A 57 16.57 -6.65 7.28
CA GLY A 57 15.53 -6.79 6.27
C GLY A 57 15.01 -5.47 5.72
N ILE A 58 15.69 -4.35 6.02
CA ILE A 58 15.31 -3.05 5.45
C ILE A 58 15.60 -3.06 3.95
N ASP A 59 14.57 -2.77 3.17
CA ASP A 59 14.63 -2.54 1.74
C ASP A 59 13.91 -1.23 1.38
N VAL A 60 13.86 -0.94 0.08
CA VAL A 60 13.23 0.26 -0.46
C VAL A 60 12.16 -0.19 -1.45
N GLY A 61 10.92 0.21 -1.17
CA GLY A 61 9.83 0.12 -2.13
C GLY A 61 9.75 1.36 -3.01
N GLN A 62 9.11 1.22 -4.17
CA GLN A 62 8.97 2.29 -5.16
C GLN A 62 7.51 2.44 -5.59
N ILE A 63 6.93 3.63 -5.38
CA ILE A 63 5.53 3.95 -5.68
C ILE A 63 5.20 3.73 -7.15
N SER A 64 6.07 4.15 -8.05
CA SER A 64 5.82 3.95 -9.48
C SER A 64 5.80 2.47 -9.88
N ASP A 65 6.60 1.64 -9.18
CA ASP A 65 6.66 0.19 -9.39
C ASP A 65 5.39 -0.47 -8.86
N ASP A 66 5.01 -0.14 -7.61
CA ASP A 66 3.75 -0.57 -7.00
C ASP A 66 2.53 -0.21 -7.88
N ALA A 67 2.50 1.00 -8.45
CA ALA A 67 1.45 1.44 -9.35
C ALA A 67 1.47 0.70 -10.70
N ALA A 68 2.65 0.35 -11.22
CA ALA A 68 2.79 -0.42 -12.45
C ALA A 68 2.28 -1.85 -12.26
N GLU A 69 2.68 -2.51 -11.17
CA GLU A 69 2.27 -3.87 -10.82
C GLU A 69 0.75 -3.99 -10.60
N LEU A 70 0.14 -3.06 -9.87
CA LEU A 70 -1.32 -3.08 -9.71
C LEU A 70 -2.08 -2.79 -11.01
N ARG A 71 -1.55 -1.92 -11.88
CA ARG A 71 -2.14 -1.72 -13.21
C ARG A 71 -2.01 -2.99 -14.04
N GLU A 72 -0.86 -3.65 -14.02
CA GLU A 72 -0.69 -4.92 -14.71
C GLU A 72 -1.70 -5.95 -14.20
N LEU A 73 -1.88 -6.08 -12.89
CA LEU A 73 -2.85 -6.99 -12.27
C LEU A 73 -4.29 -6.79 -12.80
N LEU A 74 -4.69 -5.54 -13.09
CA LEU A 74 -6.00 -5.24 -13.69
C LEU A 74 -6.12 -5.69 -15.16
N HIS A 75 -5.00 -5.80 -15.87
CA HIS A 75 -4.94 -6.14 -17.30
C HIS A 75 -4.43 -7.57 -17.57
N ARG A 76 -4.00 -8.29 -16.54
CA ARG A 76 -3.61 -9.70 -16.61
C ARG A 76 -4.74 -10.55 -17.20
N ARG A 77 -4.39 -11.58 -17.96
CA ARG A 77 -5.41 -12.45 -18.59
C ARG A 77 -6.11 -13.24 -17.48
N ALA A 78 -7.34 -13.68 -17.73
CA ALA A 78 -8.15 -14.43 -16.76
C ALA A 78 -7.54 -15.74 -16.25
N TYR A 79 -6.37 -16.17 -16.76
CA TYR A 79 -5.64 -17.36 -16.32
C TYR A 79 -4.37 -17.04 -15.51
N ASP A 80 -4.03 -15.75 -15.34
CA ASP A 80 -2.90 -15.32 -14.53
C ASP A 80 -3.44 -14.99 -13.12
N ASP A 81 -3.53 -16.03 -12.29
CA ASP A 81 -4.01 -15.88 -10.90
C ASP A 81 -3.11 -14.91 -10.11
N PRO A 82 -3.68 -14.09 -9.20
CA PRO A 82 -2.90 -13.21 -8.34
C PRO A 82 -1.87 -13.99 -7.49
N VAL A 83 -0.65 -13.48 -7.44
CA VAL A 83 0.38 -13.97 -6.52
C VAL A 83 0.20 -13.22 -5.20
N LEU A 84 -0.70 -13.72 -4.34
CA LEU A 84 -1.20 -12.98 -3.18
C LEU A 84 -0.11 -12.33 -2.29
N TRP A 85 0.97 -13.05 -1.96
CA TRP A 85 2.02 -12.48 -1.10
C TRP A 85 2.78 -11.31 -1.74
N HIS A 86 2.81 -11.28 -3.08
CA HIS A 86 3.48 -10.27 -3.89
C HIS A 86 2.54 -9.10 -4.17
N ASP A 87 1.36 -9.39 -4.74
CA ASP A 87 0.40 -8.36 -5.13
C ASP A 87 -0.15 -7.58 -3.92
N LEU A 88 -0.27 -8.22 -2.75
CA LEU A 88 -0.65 -7.52 -1.51
C LEU A 88 0.43 -6.57 -1.01
N GLN A 89 1.72 -6.82 -1.29
CA GLN A 89 2.79 -5.90 -0.90
C GLN A 89 2.75 -4.62 -1.73
N HIS A 90 2.54 -4.72 -3.04
CA HIS A 90 2.35 -3.56 -3.91
C HIS A 90 1.10 -2.76 -3.52
N LEU A 91 0.00 -3.43 -3.21
CA LEU A 91 -1.19 -2.76 -2.67
C LEU A 91 -0.88 -2.03 -1.35
N ALA A 92 -0.17 -2.68 -0.42
CA ALA A 92 0.21 -2.07 0.84
C ALA A 92 1.10 -0.83 0.66
N GLY A 93 2.00 -0.85 -0.33
CA GLY A 93 2.82 0.30 -0.73
C GLY A 93 1.99 1.52 -1.13
N LEU A 94 0.99 1.33 -2.00
CA LEU A 94 0.09 2.43 -2.40
C LEU A 94 -0.85 2.87 -1.28
N LEU A 95 -1.34 1.94 -0.43
CA LEU A 95 -2.12 2.33 0.76
C LEU A 95 -1.28 3.17 1.74
N ARG A 96 0.01 2.86 1.87
CA ARG A 96 0.97 3.66 2.66
C ARG A 96 1.18 5.04 2.04
N LEU A 97 1.23 5.16 0.71
CA LEU A 97 1.26 6.45 0.04
C LEU A 97 0.02 7.28 0.37
N LEU A 98 -1.19 6.71 0.29
CA LEU A 98 -2.42 7.44 0.63
C LEU A 98 -2.37 7.97 2.07
N ALA A 99 -1.93 7.14 3.01
CA ALA A 99 -1.76 7.56 4.40
C ALA A 99 -0.70 8.68 4.55
N TYR A 100 0.40 8.60 3.81
CA TYR A 100 1.44 9.64 3.81
C TYR A 100 0.92 10.98 3.26
N LEU A 101 0.19 10.96 2.15
CA LEU A 101 -0.42 12.17 1.57
C LEU A 101 -1.46 12.78 2.52
N ASP A 102 -2.26 11.95 3.19
CA ASP A 102 -3.23 12.38 4.20
C ASP A 102 -2.55 13.13 5.35
N LEU A 103 -1.51 12.52 5.92
CA LEU A 103 -0.70 13.09 7.01
C LEU A 103 -0.11 14.45 6.62
N ARG A 104 0.46 14.55 5.42
CA ARG A 104 1.05 15.80 4.91
C ARG A 104 0.00 16.89 4.69
N GLY A 105 -1.19 16.51 4.24
CA GLY A 105 -2.33 17.43 4.12
C GLY A 105 -2.80 17.97 5.47
N VAL A 106 -2.73 17.16 6.53
CA VAL A 106 -3.00 17.61 7.91
C VAL A 106 -1.93 18.61 8.37
N GLU A 107 -0.64 18.27 8.23
CA GLU A 107 0.46 19.16 8.62
C GLU A 107 0.48 20.50 7.88
N ALA A 108 -0.01 20.53 6.63
CA ALA A 108 -0.12 21.75 5.83
C ALA A 108 -1.31 22.64 6.23
N GLY A 109 -2.41 22.06 6.73
CA GLY A 109 -3.60 22.80 7.19
C GLY A 109 -3.49 23.38 8.61
N GLU A 110 -2.50 22.95 9.38
CA GLU A 110 -2.18 23.47 10.73
C GLU A 110 -1.20 24.66 10.72
N ARG A 111 -0.80 25.15 9.54
CA ARG A 111 0.08 26.32 9.35
C ARG A 111 -0.68 27.51 8.77
#